data_AF-A0A1I5L5J5-F1
#
_entry.id   AF-A0A1I5L5J5-F1
#
_cell.length_a   1.000
_cell.length_b   1.000
_cell.length_c   1.000
_cell.angle_alpha   90.00
_cell.angle_beta   90.00
_cell.angle_gamma   90.00
#
_symmetry.space_group_name_H-M   'P 1'
#
loop_
_entity.id
_entity.type
_entity.pdbx_description
1 polymer ?
#
loop_
_entity_poly.entity_id
_entity_poly.type
_entity_poly.pdbx_seq_one_letter_code
_entity_poly.pdbx_strand_id
1 'polypeptide(L)'
;MERSREPMNKNRIQGEADQGERANGRKFLGYAFWSSRGEVKRAVAVKARKQFKQRIRWLTRRSGGRSLQQTVAGLRPYVLGWKAYFGLSQTPKVWRELDEWMRHRLRAIQLKHWKRGTTTYRELRALGASEGTAQAVARNARRWWRNSYLELNRVLNIAWFDRLGLPRLT
;
A
#
# COMPACT_ATOMS: atom_id res chain seq x y z
N MET A 1 -14.20 -55.08 24.05
CA MET A 1 -13.29 -54.19 24.81
C MET A 1 -12.44 -53.42 23.82
N GLU A 2 -12.78 -52.15 23.69
CA GLU A 2 -12.13 -51.15 22.87
C GLU A 2 -10.83 -50.66 23.52
N ARG A 3 -9.78 -50.45 22.72
CA ARG A 3 -8.96 -49.24 22.72
C ARG A 3 -7.88 -49.28 21.64
N SER A 4 -8.13 -48.51 20.59
CA SER A 4 -7.15 -47.95 19.65
C SER A 4 -6.00 -47.24 20.37
N ARG A 5 -4.82 -47.18 19.73
CA ARG A 5 -3.88 -46.03 19.77
C ARG A 5 -2.75 -46.15 18.72
N GLU A 6 -2.99 -45.44 17.62
CA GLU A 6 -2.13 -44.69 16.68
C GLU A 6 -0.64 -45.05 16.44
N PRO A 7 -0.18 -45.04 15.15
CA PRO A 7 1.23 -45.07 14.82
C PRO A 7 1.92 -43.70 15.05
N MET A 8 3.11 -43.80 15.66
CA MET A 8 4.04 -42.76 16.04
C MET A 8 4.48 -41.84 14.88
N ASN A 9 4.30 -40.54 15.07
CA ASN A 9 4.62 -39.46 14.13
C ASN A 9 6.15 -39.28 13.93
N LYS A 10 6.63 -39.48 12.69
CA LYS A 10 8.00 -39.14 12.27
C LYS A 10 8.16 -37.63 12.08
N ASN A 11 8.30 -36.89 13.19
CA ASN A 11 8.89 -35.55 13.16
C ASN A 11 10.20 -35.54 13.94
N ARG A 12 11.25 -36.01 13.24
CA ARG A 12 12.64 -35.86 13.64
C ARG A 12 13.01 -34.38 13.47
N ILE A 13 12.84 -33.60 14.53
CA ILE A 13 13.45 -32.27 14.64
C ILE A 13 14.94 -32.50 14.92
N GLN A 14 15.73 -32.59 13.86
CA GLN A 14 17.18 -32.39 13.93
C GLN A 14 17.38 -30.87 13.98
N GLY A 15 17.74 -30.35 15.14
CA GLY A 15 18.08 -28.94 15.34
C GLY A 15 19.11 -28.86 16.45
N GLU A 16 20.37 -29.05 16.07
CA GLU A 16 21.53 -28.80 16.91
C GLU A 16 21.43 -27.38 17.49
N ALA A 17 21.40 -27.29 18.81
CA ALA A 17 21.58 -26.04 19.51
C ALA A 17 23.08 -25.75 19.53
N ASP A 18 23.53 -24.93 18.56
CA ASP A 18 24.87 -24.36 18.59
C ASP A 18 24.81 -22.82 18.57
N GLN A 19 25.45 -22.28 19.61
CA GLN A 19 26.04 -20.95 19.82
C GLN A 19 25.54 -19.75 19.00
N GLY A 20 24.94 -18.78 19.70
CA GLY A 20 25.34 -17.36 19.59
C GLY A 20 25.26 -16.63 18.25
N GLU A 21 24.44 -17.05 17.28
CA GLU A 21 24.36 -16.36 15.98
C GLU A 21 23.28 -15.25 15.92
N ARG A 22 23.79 -14.02 15.75
CA ARG A 22 23.11 -12.72 15.61
C ARG A 22 21.75 -12.80 14.90
N ALA A 23 20.75 -12.07 15.42
CA ALA A 23 19.40 -11.89 14.86
C ALA A 23 19.34 -11.20 13.48
N ASN A 24 20.44 -11.21 12.72
CA ASN A 24 20.54 -10.63 11.39
C ASN A 24 19.95 -11.61 10.36
N GLY A 25 18.78 -11.28 9.81
CA GLY A 25 18.20 -11.98 8.66
C GLY A 25 17.02 -12.92 8.93
N ARG A 26 16.63 -13.16 10.19
CA ARG A 26 15.45 -13.95 10.51
C ARG A 26 14.16 -13.14 10.28
N LYS A 27 13.14 -13.79 9.71
CA LYS A 27 11.80 -13.21 9.49
C LYS A 27 10.87 -13.76 10.56
N PHE A 28 10.18 -12.89 11.28
CA PHE A 28 9.21 -13.30 12.29
C PHE A 28 7.97 -12.43 12.20
N LEU A 29 6.78 -13.03 12.13
CA LEU A 29 5.49 -12.32 12.08
C LEU A 29 5.42 -11.18 11.05
N GLY A 30 6.02 -11.35 9.88
CA GLY A 30 6.05 -10.33 8.82
C GLY A 30 7.03 -9.17 9.05
N TYR A 31 7.77 -9.18 10.15
CA TYR A 31 8.94 -8.34 10.38
C TYR A 31 10.22 -8.99 9.86
N ALA A 32 11.19 -8.16 9.47
CA ALA A 32 12.57 -8.58 9.26
C ALA A 32 13.48 -7.80 10.23
N PHE A 33 14.51 -8.44 10.74
CA PHE A 33 15.41 -7.84 11.73
C PHE A 33 16.78 -7.60 11.12
N TRP A 34 17.37 -6.45 11.47
CA TRP A 34 18.76 -6.14 11.14
C TRP A 34 19.42 -5.46 12.34
N SER A 35 20.71 -5.72 12.55
CA SER A 35 21.51 -5.02 13.55
C SER A 35 22.16 -3.79 12.94
N SER A 36 22.15 -2.68 13.68
CA SER A 36 22.85 -1.46 13.32
C SER A 36 23.43 -0.87 14.59
N ARG A 37 24.76 -0.73 14.65
CA ARG A 37 25.48 -0.19 15.82
C ARG A 37 25.13 -0.89 17.15
N GLY A 38 24.99 -2.21 17.13
CA GLY A 38 24.65 -3.01 18.32
C GLY A 38 23.15 -3.07 18.65
N GLU A 39 22.31 -2.24 18.05
CA GLU A 39 20.85 -2.26 18.26
C GLU A 39 20.15 -3.14 17.21
N VAL A 40 19.18 -3.95 17.64
CA VAL A 40 18.30 -4.71 16.76
C VAL A 40 17.14 -3.82 16.30
N LYS A 41 17.08 -3.57 14.99
CA LYS A 41 16.02 -2.79 14.34
C LYS A 41 15.05 -3.70 13.60
N ARG A 42 13.82 -3.24 13.48
CA ARG A 42 12.67 -3.92 12.87
C ARG A 42 12.32 -3.27 11.54
N ALA A 43 12.20 -4.10 10.52
CA ALA A 43 11.70 -3.76 9.20
C ALA A 43 10.33 -4.36 8.96
N VAL A 44 9.53 -3.71 8.12
CA VAL A 44 8.50 -4.44 7.38
C VAL A 44 9.17 -5.42 6.41
N ALA A 45 8.92 -6.72 6.51
CA ALA A 45 9.49 -7.70 5.59
C ALA A 45 8.98 -7.49 4.16
N VAL A 46 9.80 -7.82 3.16
CA VAL A 46 9.43 -7.69 1.73
C VAL A 46 8.11 -8.42 1.40
N LYS A 47 7.87 -9.58 2.01
CA LYS A 47 6.63 -10.34 1.84
C LYS A 47 5.40 -9.54 2.32
N ALA A 48 5.48 -8.91 3.49
CA ALA A 48 4.41 -8.08 4.04
C ALA A 48 4.13 -6.86 3.15
N ARG A 49 5.18 -6.22 2.61
CA ARG A 49 5.02 -5.11 1.64
C ARG A 49 4.30 -5.56 0.36
N LYS A 50 4.64 -6.74 -0.17
CA LYS A 50 3.99 -7.32 -1.35
C LYS A 50 2.51 -7.63 -1.08
N GLN A 51 2.21 -8.20 0.08
CA GLN A 51 0.84 -8.48 0.54
C GLN A 51 0.03 -7.19 0.70
N PHE A 52 0.62 -6.13 1.26
CA PHE A 52 -0.01 -4.81 1.32
C PHE A 52 -0.44 -4.33 -0.07
N LYS A 53 0.51 -4.26 -1.01
CA LYS A 53 0.20 -3.85 -2.40
C LYS A 53 -0.83 -4.76 -3.06
N GLN A 54 -0.86 -6.05 -2.75
CA GLN A 54 -1.86 -6.99 -3.28
C GLN A 54 -3.25 -6.73 -2.69
N ARG A 55 -3.36 -6.52 -1.37
CA ARG A 55 -4.63 -6.25 -0.71
C ARG A 55 -5.22 -4.91 -1.14
N ILE A 56 -4.40 -3.87 -1.24
CA ILE A 56 -4.82 -2.57 -1.81
C ILE A 56 -5.32 -2.78 -3.25
N ARG A 57 -4.61 -3.55 -4.09
CA ARG A 57 -5.07 -3.87 -5.45
C ARG A 57 -6.45 -4.52 -5.49
N TRP A 58 -6.71 -5.45 -4.57
CA TRP A 58 -7.99 -6.16 -4.46
C TRP A 58 -9.12 -5.22 -4.02
N LEU A 59 -8.90 -4.41 -2.98
CA LEU A 59 -9.88 -3.45 -2.46
C LEU A 59 -10.24 -2.35 -3.49
N THR A 60 -9.23 -1.94 -4.28
CA THR A 60 -9.36 -0.96 -5.36
C THR A 60 -9.62 -1.58 -6.74
N ARG A 61 -10.18 -2.79 -6.79
CA ARG A 61 -10.55 -3.41 -8.08
C ARG A 61 -11.50 -2.50 -8.84
N ARG A 62 -11.23 -2.39 -10.14
CA ARG A 62 -11.81 -1.38 -11.04
C ARG A 62 -13.18 -1.78 -11.61
N SER A 63 -13.85 -2.74 -10.99
CA SER A 63 -15.14 -3.31 -11.38
C SER A 63 -16.15 -3.04 -10.26
N GLY A 64 -17.23 -2.33 -10.58
CA GLY A 64 -18.37 -2.19 -9.66
C GLY A 64 -18.84 -0.76 -9.33
N GLY A 65 -18.66 0.23 -10.22
CA GLY A 65 -19.36 1.53 -10.13
C GLY A 65 -19.08 2.40 -8.89
N ARG A 66 -18.17 1.98 -8.00
CA ARG A 66 -17.87 2.68 -6.74
C ARG A 66 -17.23 4.04 -7.00
N SER A 67 -17.68 5.05 -6.28
CA SER A 67 -17.02 6.35 -6.26
C SER A 67 -15.61 6.23 -5.65
N LEU A 68 -14.76 7.23 -5.90
CA LEU A 68 -13.43 7.24 -5.26
C LEU A 68 -13.57 7.34 -3.72
N GLN A 69 -14.53 8.11 -3.23
CA GLN A 69 -14.78 8.25 -1.79
C GLN A 69 -15.18 6.91 -1.15
N GLN A 70 -16.08 6.14 -1.78
CA GLN A 70 -16.42 4.78 -1.34
C GLN A 70 -15.21 3.84 -1.39
N THR A 71 -14.35 3.99 -2.40
CA THR A 71 -13.10 3.22 -2.50
C THR A 71 -12.14 3.54 -1.35
N VAL A 72 -11.99 4.82 -1.00
CA VAL A 72 -11.16 5.28 0.12
C VAL A 72 -11.73 4.79 1.46
N ALA A 73 -13.05 4.89 1.65
CA ALA A 73 -13.73 4.38 2.84
C ALA A 73 -13.49 2.88 3.04
N GLY A 74 -13.60 2.07 1.98
CA GLY A 74 -13.33 0.63 2.05
C GLY A 74 -11.85 0.27 2.27
N LEU A 75 -10.92 1.16 1.92
CA LEU A 75 -9.49 0.97 2.18
C LEU A 75 -9.08 1.33 3.61
N ARG A 76 -9.75 2.32 4.20
CA ARG A 76 -9.34 2.96 5.45
C ARG A 76 -9.12 1.97 6.60
N PRO A 77 -10.04 1.03 6.92
CA PRO A 77 -9.83 0.09 8.02
C PRO A 77 -8.59 -0.78 7.83
N TYR A 78 -8.35 -1.24 6.59
CA TYR A 78 -7.18 -2.05 6.27
C TYR A 78 -5.87 -1.27 6.45
N VAL A 79 -5.81 -0.05 5.94
CA VAL A 79 -4.61 0.80 6.03
C VAL A 79 -4.29 1.13 7.48
N LEU A 80 -5.31 1.48 8.28
CA LEU A 80 -5.14 1.77 9.71
C LEU A 80 -4.68 0.53 10.50
N GLY A 81 -5.30 -0.62 10.28
CA GLY A 81 -4.89 -1.87 10.94
C GLY A 81 -3.47 -2.28 10.55
N TRP A 82 -3.09 -2.14 9.28
CA TRP A 82 -1.73 -2.41 8.83
C TRP A 82 -0.72 -1.43 9.43
N LYS A 83 -1.08 -0.14 9.55
CA LYS A 83 -0.25 0.88 10.19
C LYS A 83 -0.05 0.58 11.67
N ALA A 84 -1.11 0.22 12.39
CA ALA A 84 -1.02 -0.17 13.79
C ALA A 84 -0.13 -1.40 13.98
N TYR A 85 -0.30 -2.43 13.14
CA TYR A 85 0.48 -3.67 13.24
C TYR A 85 1.97 -3.46 12.97
N PHE A 86 2.34 -2.70 11.94
CA PHE A 86 3.73 -2.46 11.54
C PHE A 86 4.36 -1.20 12.16
N GLY A 87 3.63 -0.47 13.00
CA GLY A 87 4.03 0.85 13.53
C GLY A 87 5.37 0.85 14.28
N LEU A 88 5.80 -0.30 14.79
CA LEU A 88 7.09 -0.49 15.47
C LEU A 88 8.29 -0.67 14.53
N SER A 89 8.07 -0.63 13.21
CA SER A 89 9.13 -0.74 12.21
C SER A 89 9.88 0.58 12.01
N GLN A 90 11.21 0.53 12.05
CA GLN A 90 12.08 1.68 11.79
C GLN A 90 12.44 1.80 10.30
N THR A 91 11.42 1.86 9.43
CA THR A 91 11.58 1.92 7.97
C THR A 91 10.84 3.10 7.31
N PRO A 92 11.18 4.38 7.61
CA PRO A 92 10.45 5.55 7.11
C PRO A 92 10.38 5.61 5.57
N LYS A 93 11.45 5.22 4.88
CA LYS A 93 11.48 5.13 3.41
C LYS A 93 10.40 4.19 2.87
N VAL A 94 10.18 3.05 3.52
CA VAL A 94 9.19 2.06 3.11
C VAL A 94 7.77 2.60 3.30
N TRP A 95 7.50 3.27 4.42
CA TRP A 95 6.20 3.90 4.66
C TRP A 95 5.87 4.93 3.57
N ARG A 96 6.83 5.80 3.23
CA ARG A 96 6.69 6.79 2.17
C ARG A 96 6.44 6.15 0.80
N GLU A 97 7.24 5.15 0.41
CA GLU A 97 7.06 4.44 -0.87
C GLU A 97 5.69 3.76 -0.98
N LEU A 98 5.17 3.21 0.12
CA LEU A 98 3.84 2.61 0.15
C LEU A 98 2.72 3.65 0.06
N ASP A 99 2.88 4.80 0.75
CA ASP A 99 1.93 5.92 0.72
C ASP A 99 1.84 6.52 -0.69
N GLU A 100 2.99 6.83 -1.28
CA GLU A 100 3.12 7.36 -2.64
C GLU A 100 2.49 6.41 -3.66
N TRP A 101 2.83 5.12 -3.59
CA TRP A 101 2.27 4.11 -4.49
C TRP A 101 0.75 3.96 -4.34
N MET A 102 0.23 4.03 -3.11
CA MET A 102 -1.20 3.98 -2.84
C MET A 102 -1.94 5.19 -3.42
N ARG A 103 -1.45 6.41 -3.17
CA ARG A 103 -2.04 7.64 -3.73
C ARG A 103 -1.97 7.66 -5.25
N HIS A 104 -0.84 7.26 -5.82
CA HIS A 104 -0.68 7.14 -7.26
C HIS A 104 -1.72 6.20 -7.89
N ARG A 105 -1.98 5.07 -7.24
CA ARG A 105 -3.03 4.13 -7.67
C ARG A 105 -4.43 4.74 -7.59
N LEU A 106 -4.75 5.48 -6.54
CA LEU A 106 -6.03 6.17 -6.41
C LEU A 106 -6.23 7.27 -7.46
N ARG A 107 -5.17 8.04 -7.77
CA ARG A 107 -5.19 9.00 -8.88
C ARG A 107 -5.47 8.32 -10.23
N ALA A 108 -4.86 7.17 -10.49
CA ALA A 108 -5.13 6.40 -11.70
C ALA A 108 -6.61 5.93 -11.79
N ILE A 109 -7.22 5.61 -10.64
CA ILE A 109 -8.65 5.26 -10.56
C ILE A 109 -9.52 6.48 -10.84
N GLN A 110 -9.18 7.65 -10.27
CA GLN A 110 -9.90 8.89 -10.54
C GLN A 110 -9.88 9.25 -12.04
N LEU A 111 -8.72 9.18 -12.69
CA LEU A 111 -8.60 9.39 -14.14
C LEU A 111 -9.45 8.40 -14.93
N LYS A 112 -9.50 7.14 -14.49
CA LYS A 112 -10.37 6.13 -15.12
C LYS A 112 -11.85 6.48 -14.97
N HIS A 113 -12.28 6.99 -13.80
CA HIS A 113 -13.66 7.42 -13.58
C HIS A 113 -14.04 8.57 -14.52
N TRP A 114 -13.15 9.54 -14.71
CA TRP A 114 -13.40 10.61 -15.67
C TRP A 114 -13.42 10.13 -17.12
N LYS A 115 -12.57 9.14 -17.47
CA LYS A 115 -12.51 8.39 -18.75
C LYS A 115 -12.19 9.23 -20.00
N ARG A 116 -12.80 10.40 -20.15
CA ARG A 116 -12.70 11.33 -21.27
C ARG A 116 -11.83 12.53 -20.89
N GLY A 117 -11.06 13.03 -21.85
CA GLY A 117 -10.21 14.21 -21.68
C GLY A 117 -11.03 15.46 -21.37
N THR A 118 -12.18 15.64 -22.02
CA THR A 118 -13.10 16.76 -21.77
C THR A 118 -13.61 16.79 -20.33
N THR A 119 -14.06 15.64 -19.81
CA THR A 119 -14.44 15.50 -18.40
C THR A 119 -13.25 15.77 -17.49
N THR A 120 -12.09 15.18 -17.77
CA THR A 120 -10.86 15.40 -16.99
C THR A 120 -10.51 16.89 -16.90
N TYR A 121 -10.55 17.61 -18.02
CA TYR A 121 -10.29 19.04 -18.06
C TYR A 121 -11.26 19.83 -17.18
N ARG A 122 -12.57 19.61 -17.36
CA ARG A 122 -13.63 20.29 -16.61
C ARG A 122 -13.48 20.07 -15.10
N GLU A 123 -13.30 18.83 -14.68
CA GLU A 123 -13.17 18.47 -13.27
C GLU A 123 -11.88 19.04 -12.65
N LEU A 124 -10.77 19.05 -13.40
CA LEU A 124 -9.53 19.67 -12.92
C LEU A 124 -9.66 21.18 -12.75
N ARG A 125 -10.35 21.87 -13.67
CA ARG A 125 -10.65 23.30 -13.54
C ARG A 125 -11.55 23.57 -12.34
N ALA A 126 -12.57 22.75 -12.12
CA ALA A 126 -13.43 22.83 -10.92
C ALA A 126 -12.65 22.60 -9.61
N LEU A 127 -11.59 21.78 -9.65
CA LEU A 127 -10.67 21.57 -8.53
C LEU A 127 -9.60 22.68 -8.39
N GLY A 128 -9.63 23.72 -9.22
CA GLY A 128 -8.72 24.87 -9.15
C GLY A 128 -7.39 24.70 -9.90
N ALA A 129 -7.24 23.67 -10.75
CA ALA A 129 -6.03 23.50 -11.56
C ALA A 129 -5.91 24.63 -12.60
N SER A 130 -4.69 25.11 -12.88
CA SER A 130 -4.46 26.06 -13.99
C SER A 130 -4.88 25.45 -15.33
N GLU A 131 -5.16 26.29 -16.32
CA GLU A 131 -5.51 25.84 -17.66
C GLU A 131 -4.43 24.93 -18.26
N GLY A 132 -3.17 25.34 -18.19
CA GLY A 132 -2.04 24.54 -18.70
C GLY A 132 -1.95 23.16 -18.05
N THR A 133 -2.07 23.09 -16.72
CA THR A 133 -2.09 21.81 -15.98
C THR A 133 -3.29 20.95 -16.37
N ALA A 134 -4.49 21.54 -16.46
CA ALA A 134 -5.70 20.82 -16.84
C ALA A 134 -5.61 20.27 -18.27
N GLN A 135 -5.13 21.07 -19.23
CA GLN A 135 -4.93 20.64 -20.62
C GLN A 135 -3.89 19.52 -20.71
N ALA A 136 -2.74 19.64 -20.03
CA ALA A 136 -1.68 18.64 -20.05
C ALA A 136 -2.17 17.26 -19.54
N VAL A 137 -2.95 17.25 -18.47
CA VAL A 137 -3.54 16.02 -17.93
C VAL A 137 -4.65 15.50 -18.83
N ALA A 138 -5.52 16.36 -19.36
CA ALA A 138 -6.63 15.98 -20.23
C ALA A 138 -6.17 15.32 -21.54
N ARG A 139 -5.11 15.84 -22.16
CA ARG A 139 -4.50 15.25 -23.38
C ARG A 139 -4.05 13.79 -23.16
N ASN A 140 -3.64 13.47 -21.93
CA ASN A 140 -3.16 12.13 -21.55
C ASN A 140 -4.21 11.30 -20.78
N ALA A 141 -5.50 11.68 -20.82
CA ALA A 141 -6.55 11.07 -20.00
C ALA A 141 -6.82 9.57 -20.29
N ARG A 142 -6.29 9.00 -21.39
CA ARG A 142 -6.34 7.56 -21.69
C ARG A 142 -5.14 6.77 -21.14
N ARG A 143 -4.06 7.44 -20.72
CA ARG A 143 -2.84 6.83 -20.17
C ARG A 143 -2.85 6.93 -18.64
N TRP A 144 -3.84 6.32 -17.99
CA TRP A 144 -4.16 6.56 -16.57
C TRP A 144 -2.96 6.41 -15.62
N TRP A 145 -2.20 5.32 -15.73
CA TRP A 145 -1.07 5.07 -14.83
C TRP A 145 0.09 6.05 -15.03
N ARG A 146 0.48 6.33 -16.28
CA ARG A 146 1.56 7.30 -16.54
C ARG A 146 1.14 8.70 -16.15
N ASN A 147 -0.07 9.11 -16.50
CA ASN A 147 -0.58 10.45 -16.26
C ASN A 147 -0.79 10.73 -14.75
N SER A 148 -1.12 9.71 -13.96
CA SER A 148 -1.26 9.85 -12.50
C SER A 148 0.04 10.06 -11.73
N TYR A 149 1.20 10.07 -12.40
CA TYR A 149 2.51 10.38 -11.80
C TYR A 149 3.01 11.79 -12.15
N LEU A 150 2.34 12.51 -13.06
CA LEU A 150 2.80 13.79 -13.58
C LEU A 150 2.07 14.96 -12.89
N GLU A 151 1.59 15.91 -13.69
CA GLU A 151 0.87 17.13 -13.30
C GLU A 151 -0.31 16.90 -12.36
N LEU A 152 -0.92 15.70 -12.41
CA LEU A 152 -2.04 15.36 -11.53
C LEU A 152 -1.67 15.35 -10.03
N ASN A 153 -0.39 15.16 -9.69
CA ASN A 153 0.07 15.22 -8.30
C ASN A 153 -0.11 16.61 -7.68
N ARG A 154 -0.06 17.67 -8.50
CA ARG A 154 -0.23 19.07 -8.05
C ARG A 154 -1.68 19.34 -7.64
N VAL A 155 -2.63 18.72 -8.33
CA VAL A 155 -4.08 18.92 -8.12
C VAL A 155 -4.61 17.92 -7.09
N LEU A 156 -4.42 16.62 -7.32
CA LEU A 156 -4.81 15.55 -6.40
C LEU A 156 -3.67 15.30 -5.39
N ASN A 157 -3.35 16.34 -4.63
CA ASN A 157 -2.25 16.34 -3.67
C ASN A 157 -2.62 15.60 -2.37
N ILE A 158 -1.71 15.63 -1.38
CA ILE A 158 -1.93 14.97 -0.08
C ILE A 158 -3.19 15.53 0.60
N ALA A 159 -3.33 16.85 0.66
CA ALA A 159 -4.48 17.53 1.30
C ALA A 159 -5.82 17.17 0.65
N TRP A 160 -5.87 16.99 -0.66
CA TRP A 160 -7.07 16.52 -1.35
C TRP A 160 -7.46 15.10 -0.90
N PHE A 161 -6.49 14.19 -0.78
CA PHE A 161 -6.75 12.85 -0.27
C PHE A 161 -7.11 12.81 1.21
N ASP A 162 -6.58 13.73 2.03
CA ASP A 162 -6.96 13.82 3.44
C ASP A 162 -8.42 14.26 3.58
N ARG A 163 -8.89 15.18 2.73
CA ARG A 163 -10.32 15.55 2.65
C ARG A 163 -11.21 14.38 2.24
N LEU A 164 -10.69 13.42 1.47
CA LEU A 164 -11.38 12.17 1.17
C LEU A 164 -11.33 11.13 2.31
N GLY A 165 -10.59 11.42 3.38
CA GLY A 165 -10.43 10.53 4.53
C GLY A 165 -9.41 9.41 4.32
N LEU A 166 -8.48 9.53 3.37
CA LEU A 166 -7.41 8.55 3.17
C LEU A 166 -6.40 8.63 4.33
N PRO A 167 -6.16 7.55 5.08
CA PRO A 167 -5.14 7.55 6.12
C PRO A 167 -3.74 7.77 5.56
N ARG A 168 -2.94 8.58 6.24
CA ARG A 168 -1.52 8.74 5.93
C ARG A 168 -0.70 7.63 6.60
N LEU A 169 0.17 7.00 5.82
CA LEU A 169 1.13 6.02 6.35
C LEU A 169 2.36 6.70 7.00
N THR A 170 2.72 7.88 6.51
CA THR A 170 3.73 8.79 7.07
C THR A 170 3.11 9.86 7.93
#